data_AF-A0A4Q5MVD7-F1
#
_entry.id   AF-A0A4Q5MVD7-F1
#
_cell.length_a   1.000
_cell.length_b   1.000
_cell.length_c   1.000
_cell.angle_alpha   90.00
_cell.angle_beta   90.00
_cell.angle_gamma   90.00
#
_symmetry.space_group_name_H-M   'P 1'
#
loop_
_entity.id
_entity.type
_entity.pdbx_description
1 polymer ?
#
loop_
_entity_poly.entity_id
_entity_poly.type
_entity_poly.pdbx_seq_one_letter_code
_entity_poly.pdbx_strand_id
1 'polypeptide(L)'
;MGARSSPARVPRYADPASTLHLYRDLLAIRRCEPALGDGPMTWIDTSDDVLAFARGDLLCIVNLGDQPAALPAHTEVLLTSDSLVAGLLPRDTAAWLRAPA
;
A
#
# COMPACT_ATOMS: atom_id res chain seq x y z
N MET A 1 17.86 -42.38 -0.85
CA MET A 1 17.61 -41.65 -2.10
C MET A 1 16.12 -41.31 -2.15
N GLY A 2 15.74 -40.08 -1.81
CA GLY A 2 14.36 -39.61 -1.79
C GLY A 2 14.32 -38.21 -2.38
N ALA A 3 13.82 -38.09 -3.60
CA ALA A 3 13.72 -36.83 -4.33
C ALA A 3 12.75 -35.91 -3.59
N ARG A 4 13.23 -34.75 -3.13
CA ARG A 4 12.37 -33.67 -2.65
C ARG A 4 11.62 -33.10 -3.84
N SER A 5 10.32 -33.40 -3.94
CA SER A 5 9.43 -32.73 -4.89
C SER A 5 9.37 -31.24 -4.54
N SER A 6 9.95 -30.39 -5.38
CA SER A 6 9.79 -28.94 -5.28
C SER A 6 8.39 -28.57 -5.78
N PRO A 7 7.61 -27.74 -5.06
CA PRO A 7 6.32 -27.30 -5.56
C PRO A 7 6.50 -26.52 -6.87
N ALA A 8 5.56 -26.70 -7.80
CA ALA A 8 5.56 -25.97 -9.07
C ALA A 8 5.47 -24.47 -8.80
N ARG A 9 6.39 -23.69 -9.38
CA ARG A 9 6.41 -22.24 -9.24
C ARG A 9 5.20 -21.65 -9.97
N VAL A 10 4.29 -21.00 -9.24
CA VAL A 10 3.19 -20.23 -9.83
C VAL A 10 3.81 -19.10 -10.66
N PRO A 11 3.40 -18.92 -11.93
CA PRO A 11 3.89 -17.82 -12.73
C PRO A 11 3.36 -16.49 -12.19
N ARG A 12 4.21 -15.46 -12.16
CA ARG A 12 3.93 -14.15 -11.54
C ARG A 12 2.62 -13.50 -12.01
N TYR A 13 2.22 -13.70 -13.27
CA TYR A 13 0.96 -13.14 -13.80
C TYR A 13 -0.31 -13.82 -13.27
N ALA A 14 -0.20 -15.02 -12.71
CA ALA A 14 -1.31 -15.77 -12.13
C ALA A 14 -1.31 -15.73 -10.60
N ASP A 15 -0.29 -15.12 -9.99
CA ASP A 15 -0.17 -14.97 -8.55
C ASP A 15 -0.78 -13.63 -8.09
N PRO A 16 -1.93 -13.64 -7.39
CA PRO A 16 -2.58 -12.44 -6.89
C PRO A 16 -1.77 -11.72 -5.80
N ALA A 17 -0.84 -12.41 -5.12
CA ALA A 17 0.08 -11.79 -4.17
C ALA A 17 1.31 -11.16 -4.85
N SER A 18 1.44 -11.29 -6.17
CA SER A 18 2.59 -10.70 -6.87
C SER A 18 2.48 -9.19 -6.93
N THR A 19 3.64 -8.53 -6.89
CA THR A 19 3.79 -7.09 -7.18
C THR A 19 3.12 -6.68 -8.50
N LEU A 20 3.01 -7.59 -9.48
CA LEU A 20 2.34 -7.30 -10.75
C LEU A 20 0.83 -7.08 -10.55
N HIS A 21 0.16 -7.86 -9.71
CA HIS A 21 -1.25 -7.64 -9.39
C HIS A 21 -1.43 -6.33 -8.61
N LEU A 22 -0.56 -6.07 -7.61
CA LEU A 22 -0.55 -4.80 -6.89
C LEU A 22 -0.47 -3.58 -7.83
N TYR A 23 0.43 -3.60 -8.82
CA TYR A 23 0.52 -2.53 -9.81
C TYR A 23 -0.74 -2.39 -10.68
N ARG A 24 -1.38 -3.50 -11.05
CA ARG A 24 -2.63 -3.47 -11.83
C ARG A 24 -3.75 -2.83 -11.03
N ASP A 25 -3.83 -3.14 -9.73
CA ASP A 25 -4.81 -2.57 -8.82
C ASP A 25 -4.55 -1.08 -8.60
N LEU A 26 -3.29 -0.68 -8.38
CA LEU A 26 -2.90 0.73 -8.31
C LEU A 26 -3.28 1.52 -9.58
N LEU A 27 -3.06 0.95 -10.76
CA LEU A 27 -3.43 1.58 -12.03
C LEU A 27 -4.94 1.61 -12.23
N ALA A 28 -5.70 0.65 -11.70
CA ALA A 28 -7.15 0.68 -11.71
C ALA A 28 -7.68 1.79 -10.82
N ILE A 29 -7.19 1.90 -9.57
CA ILE A 29 -7.53 2.98 -8.64
C ILE A 29 -7.20 4.33 -9.27
N ARG A 30 -6.01 4.50 -9.86
CA ARG A 30 -5.62 5.74 -10.53
C ARG A 30 -6.56 6.16 -11.67
N ARG A 31 -7.17 5.21 -12.38
CA ARG A 31 -8.15 5.51 -13.44
C ARG A 31 -9.51 5.91 -12.87
N CYS A 32 -9.87 5.43 -11.69
CA CYS A 32 -11.15 5.66 -11.05
C CYS A 32 -11.14 6.88 -10.11
N GLU A 33 -9.96 7.36 -9.70
CA GLU A 33 -9.79 8.45 -8.74
C GLU A 33 -9.20 9.71 -9.41
N PRO A 34 -10.01 10.71 -9.78
CA PRO A 34 -9.52 11.95 -10.39
C PRO A 34 -8.47 12.68 -9.55
N ALA A 35 -8.53 12.54 -8.22
CA ALA A 35 -7.59 13.12 -7.26
C ALA A 35 -6.15 12.54 -7.36
N LEU A 36 -5.98 11.36 -7.95
CA LEU A 36 -4.65 10.79 -8.27
C LEU A 36 -4.10 11.26 -9.63
N GLY A 37 -4.85 12.08 -10.36
CA GLY A 37 -4.41 12.79 -11.55
C GLY A 37 -3.66 14.07 -11.19
N ASP A 38 -4.27 15.22 -11.48
CA ASP A 38 -3.78 16.54 -11.09
C ASP A 38 -4.52 17.03 -9.83
N GLY A 39 -3.76 17.40 -8.80
CA GLY A 39 -4.32 17.91 -7.55
C GLY A 39 -3.21 18.33 -6.59
N PRO A 40 -3.48 19.29 -5.69
CA PRO A 40 -2.51 19.72 -4.69
C PRO A 40 -2.16 18.56 -3.76
N MET A 41 -0.87 18.48 -3.41
CA MET A 41 -0.31 17.46 -2.53
C MET A 41 0.13 18.14 -1.24
N THR A 42 -0.34 17.63 -0.10
CA THR A 42 -0.01 18.13 1.22
C THR A 42 0.77 17.07 1.98
N TRP A 43 1.98 17.39 2.40
CA TRP A 43 2.74 16.52 3.30
C TRP A 43 2.08 16.46 4.67
N ILE A 44 2.07 15.28 5.27
CA ILE A 44 1.59 15.05 6.64
C ILE A 44 2.80 14.77 7.50
N ASP A 45 2.93 15.51 8.60
CA ASP A 45 4.01 15.29 9.54
C ASP A 45 3.88 13.90 10.19
N THR A 46 4.95 13.13 10.07
CA THR A 46 5.11 11.78 10.59
C THR A 46 6.49 11.64 11.23
N SER A 47 6.80 10.49 11.82
CA SER A 47 8.18 10.18 12.22
C SER A 47 9.11 10.14 11.00
N ASP A 48 10.40 10.40 11.19
CA ASP A 48 11.41 10.52 10.12
C ASP A 48 11.44 9.35 9.12
N ASP A 49 11.12 8.14 9.58
CA ASP A 49 11.13 6.93 8.76
C ASP A 49 9.77 6.58 8.11
N VAL A 50 8.78 7.45 8.24
CA VAL A 50 7.44 7.27 7.69
C VAL A 50 7.16 8.47 6.78
N LEU A 51 6.71 8.20 5.56
CA LEU A 51 6.37 9.22 4.59
C LEU A 51 4.86 9.22 4.39
N ALA A 52 4.20 10.35 4.64
CA ALA A 52 2.76 10.48 4.42
C ALA A 52 2.39 11.76 3.67
N PHE A 53 1.40 11.68 2.79
CA PHE A 53 0.84 12.82 2.10
C PHE A 53 -0.64 12.64 1.78
N ALA A 54 -1.35 13.75 1.64
CA ALA A 54 -2.73 13.83 1.18
C ALA A 54 -2.81 14.41 -0.24
N ARG A 55 -3.80 13.97 -1.01
CA ARG A 55 -4.25 14.57 -2.27
C ARG A 55 -5.79 14.55 -2.30
N GLY A 56 -6.41 15.70 -2.05
CA GLY A 56 -7.85 15.76 -1.84
C GLY A 56 -8.26 14.86 -0.66
N ASP A 57 -9.15 13.91 -0.92
CA ASP A 57 -9.65 12.93 0.04
C ASP A 57 -8.82 11.64 0.07
N LEU A 58 -7.69 11.56 -0.64
CA LEU A 58 -6.80 10.40 -0.64
C LEU A 58 -5.57 10.63 0.21
N LEU A 59 -5.24 9.66 1.05
CA LEU A 59 -4.00 9.64 1.83
C LEU A 59 -3.11 8.50 1.32
N CYS A 60 -1.82 8.76 1.24
CA CYS A 60 -0.80 7.75 1.00
C CYS A 60 0.19 7.79 2.16
N ILE A 61 0.47 6.64 2.75
CA ILE A 61 1.48 6.48 3.77
C ILE A 61 2.41 5.33 3.39
N VAL A 62 3.71 5.51 3.61
CA VAL A 62 4.76 4.52 3.34
C VAL A 62 5.66 4.43 4.55
N ASN A 63 5.82 3.22 5.09
CA ASN A 63 6.74 2.97 6.20
C ASN A 63 8.08 2.49 5.65
N LEU A 64 9.12 3.31 5.82
CA LEU A 64 10.50 3.04 5.42
C LEU A 64 11.37 2.64 6.63
N GLY A 65 10.79 2.65 7.83
CA GLY A 65 11.47 2.35 9.09
C GLY A 65 11.36 0.90 9.50
N ASP A 66 12.13 0.54 10.53
CA ASP A 66 12.19 -0.82 11.06
C ASP A 66 11.04 -1.16 12.03
N GLN A 67 10.28 -0.16 12.45
CA GLN A 67 9.15 -0.32 13.39
C GLN A 67 7.81 -0.19 12.67
N PRO A 68 6.78 -0.98 13.04
CA PRO A 68 5.44 -0.79 12.51
C PRO A 68 4.91 0.61 12.81
N ALA A 69 4.32 1.26 11.80
CA ALA A 69 3.79 2.61 11.90
C ALA A 69 2.27 2.59 12.07
N ALA A 70 1.73 3.56 12.81
CA ALA A 70 0.28 3.78 12.89
C ALA A 70 -0.22 4.40 11.58
N LEU A 71 -1.42 3.99 11.15
CA LEU A 71 -2.09 4.65 10.04
C LEU A 71 -2.66 5.99 10.51
N PRO A 72 -2.60 7.07 9.70
CA PRO A 72 -3.29 8.32 9.98
C PRO A 72 -4.79 8.11 10.13
N ALA A 73 -5.52 9.08 10.68
CA ALA A 73 -6.98 9.02 10.71
C ALA A 73 -7.54 8.83 9.29
N HIS A 74 -8.40 7.84 9.10
CA HIS A 74 -8.97 7.47 7.81
C HIS A 74 -10.35 6.82 8.00
N THR A 75 -11.13 6.78 6.92
CA THR A 75 -12.46 6.16 6.88
C THR A 75 -12.44 4.80 6.19
N GLU A 76 -11.50 4.57 5.28
CA GLU A 76 -11.38 3.34 4.49
C GLU A 76 -9.92 3.06 4.11
N VAL A 77 -9.53 1.79 4.09
CA VAL A 77 -8.26 1.31 3.49
C VAL A 77 -8.57 0.86 2.07
N LEU A 78 -8.09 1.61 1.08
CA LEU A 78 -8.35 1.34 -0.33
C LEU A 78 -7.43 0.23 -0.86
N LEU A 79 -6.16 0.27 -0.46
CA LEU A 79 -5.15 -0.68 -0.88
C LEU A 79 -3.98 -0.67 0.09
N THR A 80 -3.35 -1.82 0.27
CA THR A 80 -2.03 -1.93 0.90
C THR A 80 -1.09 -2.73 0.00
N SER A 81 0.19 -2.39 0.00
CA SER A 81 1.19 -3.15 -0.77
C SER A 81 1.51 -4.51 -0.14
N ASP A 82 1.25 -4.65 1.16
CA ASP A 82 1.34 -5.88 1.94
C ASP A 82 0.30 -5.85 3.08
N SER A 83 0.14 -6.96 3.79
CA SER A 83 -0.85 -7.09 4.87
C SER A 83 -0.52 -6.22 6.07
N LEU A 84 -1.53 -5.54 6.62
CA LEU A 84 -1.39 -4.89 7.93
C LEU A 84 -1.24 -5.95 9.03
N VAL A 85 -0.43 -5.64 10.03
CA VAL A 85 -0.22 -6.52 11.20
C VAL A 85 -0.78 -5.82 12.42
N ALA A 86 -1.84 -6.38 13.00
CA ALA A 86 -2.58 -5.79 14.13
C ALA A 86 -3.06 -4.34 13.88
N GLY A 87 -3.40 -4.02 12.62
CA GLY A 87 -3.84 -2.67 12.21
C GLY A 87 -2.71 -1.65 12.02
N LEU A 88 -1.45 -2.08 12.15
CA LEU A 88 -0.27 -1.24 11.90
C LEU A 88 0.31 -1.53 10.53
N LEU A 89 0.99 -0.52 9.98
CA LEU A 89 1.70 -0.57 8.71
C LEU A 89 3.11 -1.14 8.93
N PRO A 90 3.42 -2.36 8.48
CA PRO A 90 4.74 -2.94 8.62
C PRO A 90 5.79 -2.16 7.83
N ARG A 91 7.06 -2.47 8.08
CA ARG A 91 8.18 -1.98 7.28
C ARG A 91 7.97 -2.29 5.78
N ASP A 92 8.50 -1.42 4.92
CA ASP A 92 8.50 -1.55 3.46
C ASP A 92 7.09 -1.71 2.87
N THR A 93 6.07 -1.20 3.59
CA THR A 93 4.66 -1.29 3.22
C THR A 93 4.08 0.10 2.99
N ALA A 94 3.33 0.24 1.90
CA ALA A 94 2.53 1.40 1.58
C ALA A 94 1.04 1.11 1.77
N ALA A 95 0.27 2.13 2.18
CA ALA A 95 -1.18 2.08 2.24
C ALA A 95 -1.79 3.33 1.60
N TRP A 96 -2.88 3.11 0.86
CA TRP A 96 -3.74 4.13 0.30
C TRP A 96 -5.05 4.13 1.06
N LEU A 97 -5.43 5.28 1.60
CA LEU A 97 -6.56 5.43 2.52
C LEU A 97 -7.49 6.53 2.03
N ARG A 98 -8.76 6.47 2.44
CA ARG A 98 -9.70 7.58 2.32
C ARG A 98 -9.58 8.46 3.57
N ALA A 99 -9.30 9.75 3.38
CA ALA A 99 -9.28 10.73 4.46
C ALA A 99 -10.66 10.85 5.12
N PRO A 100 -10.73 11.22 6.41
CA PRO A 100 -11.97 11.70 7.00
C PRO A 100 -12.40 13.01 6.31
N ALA A 101 -13.72 13.17 6.15
CA ALA A 101 -14.33 14.38 5.59
C ALA A 101 -14.13 15.61 6.49
#